data_AF-A0A2T2U280-F1
#
_entry.id   AF-A0A2T2U280-F1
#
_cell.length_a   1.000
_cell.length_b   1.000
_cell.length_c   1.000
_cell.angle_alpha   90.00
_cell.angle_beta   90.00
_cell.angle_gamma   90.00
#
_symmetry.space_group_name_H-M   'P 1'
#
loop_
_entity.id
_entity.type
_entity.pdbx_description
1 polymer ?
#
loop_
_entity_poly.entity_id
_entity_poly.type
_entity_poly.pdbx_seq_one_letter_code
_entity_poly.pdbx_strand_id
1 'polypeptide(L)'
;MGQTIDESTQVGSNLEALRDRVETALRDPLEEQWNEVLGQWSGAAPSDREAVRTYVGELRDRVLDSLLAIDSPEEFKRGLAIGYVELKCHWTMLNTRIQHQTAQSGRPDEPLIYRATCVSLIVQALEPMLSQEHVEGIADFLAEPLS
;
A
#
# COMPACT_ATOMS: atom_id res chain seq x y z
N MET A 1 0.07 -8.09 -44.00
CA MET A 1 -0.85 -7.57 -42.96
C MET A 1 -1.14 -8.69 -41.97
N GLY A 2 -0.26 -8.91 -40.99
CA GLY A 2 -0.40 -10.03 -40.05
C GLY A 2 0.38 -9.89 -38.73
N GLN A 3 0.86 -8.69 -38.37
CA GLN A 3 1.69 -8.47 -37.18
C GLN A 3 0.94 -7.81 -36.00
N THR A 4 -0.28 -7.28 -36.21
CA THR A 4 -1.00 -6.52 -35.18
C THR A 4 -1.74 -7.36 -34.14
N ILE A 5 -2.01 -8.64 -34.42
CA ILE A 5 -2.80 -9.52 -33.53
C ILE A 5 -1.92 -10.16 -32.44
N ASP A 6 -0.64 -10.39 -32.73
CA ASP A 6 0.29 -11.07 -31.83
C ASP A 6 0.77 -10.13 -30.70
N GLU A 7 1.10 -8.88 -31.03
CA GLU A 7 1.51 -7.86 -30.06
C GLU A 7 0.37 -7.43 -29.12
N SER A 8 -0.86 -7.29 -29.63
CA SER A 8 -2.02 -6.90 -28.81
C SER A 8 -2.43 -7.99 -27.81
N THR A 9 -2.30 -9.26 -28.19
CA THR A 9 -2.54 -10.41 -27.31
C THR A 9 -1.44 -10.55 -26.25
N GLN A 10 -0.18 -10.30 -26.62
CA GLN A 10 0.95 -10.32 -25.69
C GLN A 10 0.93 -9.15 -24.68
N VAL A 11 0.47 -7.98 -25.11
CA VAL A 11 0.30 -6.80 -24.24
C VAL A 11 -0.87 -7.00 -23.26
N GLY A 12 -2.01 -7.53 -23.73
CA GLY A 12 -3.15 -7.85 -22.87
C GLY A 12 -2.81 -8.89 -21.80
N SER A 13 -2.13 -9.97 -22.17
CA SER A 13 -1.69 -11.01 -21.22
C SER A 13 -0.68 -10.50 -20.18
N ASN A 14 0.15 -9.52 -20.52
CA ASN A 14 1.07 -8.90 -19.56
C ASN A 14 0.34 -8.00 -18.55
N LEU A 15 -0.68 -7.25 -18.99
CA LEU A 15 -1.50 -6.44 -18.10
C LEU A 15 -2.33 -7.30 -17.13
N GLU A 16 -2.97 -8.36 -17.62
CA GLU A 16 -3.74 -9.29 -16.78
C GLU A 16 -2.85 -9.94 -15.71
N ALA A 17 -1.65 -10.40 -16.09
CA ALA A 17 -0.70 -10.95 -15.12
C ALA A 17 -0.28 -9.95 -14.03
N LEU A 18 -0.13 -8.66 -14.38
CA LEU A 18 0.16 -7.61 -13.40
C LEU A 18 -1.03 -7.33 -12.48
N ARG A 19 -2.25 -7.29 -13.03
CA ARG A 19 -3.49 -7.13 -12.26
C ARG A 19 -3.66 -8.27 -11.25
N ASP A 20 -3.53 -9.51 -11.70
CA ASP A 20 -3.65 -10.70 -10.86
C ASP A 20 -2.62 -10.69 -9.72
N ARG A 21 -1.38 -10.27 -10.02
CA ARG A 21 -0.32 -10.18 -9.02
C ARG A 21 -0.62 -9.12 -7.96
N VAL A 22 -1.08 -7.93 -8.36
CA VAL A 22 -1.47 -6.86 -7.43
C VAL A 22 -2.66 -7.29 -6.58
N GLU A 23 -3.69 -7.83 -7.22
CA GLU A 23 -4.91 -8.28 -6.55
C GLU A 23 -4.61 -9.37 -5.52
N THR A 24 -3.80 -10.36 -5.89
CA THR A 24 -3.38 -11.44 -4.99
C THR A 24 -2.61 -10.90 -3.77
N ALA A 25 -1.69 -9.96 -3.98
CA ALA A 25 -0.89 -9.41 -2.89
C ALA A 25 -1.69 -8.53 -1.94
N LEU A 26 -2.76 -7.89 -2.41
CA LEU A 26 -3.59 -6.98 -1.62
C LEU A 26 -4.84 -7.64 -1.02
N ARG A 27 -5.15 -8.91 -1.34
CA ARG A 27 -6.33 -9.60 -0.81
C ARG A 27 -6.06 -10.40 0.47
N ASP A 28 -6.46 -11.67 0.49
CA ASP A 28 -6.62 -12.48 1.70
C ASP A 28 -5.33 -12.63 2.51
N PRO A 29 -4.13 -12.81 1.91
CA PRO A 29 -2.89 -12.89 2.69
C PRO A 29 -2.61 -11.62 3.50
N LEU A 30 -3.03 -10.46 3.01
CA LEU A 30 -2.87 -9.19 3.71
C LEU A 30 -3.90 -9.05 4.85
N GLU A 31 -5.13 -9.50 4.65
CA GLU A 31 -6.16 -9.54 5.69
C GLU A 31 -5.81 -10.48 6.85
N GLU A 32 -5.19 -11.62 6.55
CA GLU A 32 -4.66 -12.54 7.56
C GLU A 32 -3.56 -11.88 8.39
N GLN A 33 -2.61 -11.21 7.75
CA GLN A 33 -1.55 -10.46 8.44
C GLN A 33 -2.12 -9.33 9.31
N TRP A 34 -3.15 -8.61 8.83
CA TRP A 34 -3.85 -7.62 9.65
C TRP A 34 -4.55 -8.24 10.85
N ASN A 35 -5.20 -9.40 10.69
CA ASN A 35 -5.80 -10.14 11.80
C ASN A 35 -4.77 -10.50 12.87
N GLU A 36 -3.60 -10.99 12.45
CA GLU A 36 -2.51 -11.35 13.36
C GLU A 36 -2.00 -10.12 14.11
N VAL A 37 -1.69 -9.04 13.40
CA VAL A 37 -1.21 -7.77 13.98
C VAL A 37 -2.22 -7.21 14.98
N LEU A 38 -3.49 -7.11 14.60
CA LEU A 38 -4.54 -6.57 15.48
C LEU A 38 -4.88 -7.52 16.64
N GLY A 39 -4.62 -8.83 16.47
CA GLY A 39 -4.72 -9.83 17.53
C GLY A 39 -3.69 -9.64 18.64
N GLN A 40 -2.52 -9.07 18.33
CA GLN A 40 -1.49 -8.74 19.34
C GLN A 40 -1.86 -7.51 20.20
N TRP A 41 -2.90 -6.75 19.83
CA TRP A 41 -3.33 -5.59 20.58
C TRP A 41 -4.08 -5.97 21.86
N SER A 42 -3.32 -6.26 22.91
CA SER A 42 -3.85 -6.63 24.23
C SER A 42 -4.67 -5.49 24.83
N GLY A 43 -5.91 -5.75 25.22
CA GLY A 43 -6.78 -4.78 25.90
C GLY A 43 -7.62 -3.89 24.97
N ALA A 44 -7.42 -3.94 23.65
CA ALA A 44 -8.27 -3.21 22.71
C ALA A 44 -9.70 -3.76 22.67
N ALA A 45 -10.67 -2.85 22.55
CA ALA A 45 -12.05 -3.26 22.28
C ALA A 45 -12.15 -3.83 20.85
N PRO A 46 -13.10 -4.74 20.58
CA PRO A 46 -13.36 -5.20 19.22
C PRO A 46 -13.62 -4.04 18.23
N SER A 47 -14.28 -2.98 18.69
CA SER A 47 -14.53 -1.77 17.90
C SER A 47 -13.26 -1.01 17.51
N ASP A 48 -12.22 -1.02 18.35
CA ASP A 48 -10.96 -0.33 18.05
C ASP A 48 -10.20 -1.06 16.95
N ARG A 49 -10.16 -2.40 17.04
CA ARG A 49 -9.58 -3.26 15.99
C ARG A 49 -10.33 -3.08 14.67
N GLU A 50 -11.65 -3.07 14.72
CA GLU A 50 -12.49 -2.87 13.53
C GLU A 50 -12.29 -1.49 12.91
N ALA A 51 -12.15 -0.44 13.73
CA ALA A 51 -11.88 0.91 13.26
C ALA A 51 -10.49 1.02 12.60
N VAL A 52 -9.48 0.30 13.10
CA VAL A 52 -8.19 0.21 12.41
C VAL A 52 -8.36 -0.54 11.09
N ARG A 53 -8.96 -1.73 11.11
CA ARG A 53 -9.21 -2.54 9.90
C ARG A 53 -9.91 -1.75 8.81
N THR A 54 -11.01 -1.08 9.14
CA THR A 54 -11.78 -0.25 8.20
C THR A 54 -10.89 0.83 7.59
N TYR A 55 -10.14 1.55 8.41
CA TYR A 55 -9.24 2.61 7.93
C TYR A 55 -8.18 2.10 6.95
N VAL A 56 -7.52 0.97 7.24
CA VAL A 56 -6.49 0.43 6.33
C VAL A 56 -7.10 -0.22 5.09
N GLY A 57 -8.25 -0.87 5.24
CA GLY A 57 -9.02 -1.45 4.14
C GLY A 57 -9.43 -0.39 3.12
N GLU A 58 -10.01 0.72 3.57
CA GLU A 58 -10.40 1.83 2.70
C GLU A 58 -9.21 2.42 1.92
N LEU A 59 -8.02 2.51 2.55
CA LEU A 59 -6.81 2.99 1.90
C LEU A 59 -6.32 2.00 0.83
N ARG A 60 -6.31 0.71 1.14
CA ARG A 60 -5.97 -0.36 0.20
C ARG A 60 -6.94 -0.37 -0.98
N ASP A 61 -8.23 -0.40 -0.70
CA ASP A 61 -9.29 -0.57 -1.70
C ASP A 61 -9.28 0.58 -2.70
N ARG A 62 -9.08 1.82 -2.22
CA ARG A 62 -8.91 2.98 -3.11
C ARG A 62 -7.79 2.80 -4.12
N VAL A 63 -6.62 2.32 -3.68
CA VAL A 63 -5.47 2.08 -4.56
C VAL A 63 -5.76 0.94 -5.52
N LEU A 64 -6.30 -0.17 -5.01
CA LEU A 64 -6.61 -1.35 -5.82
C LEU A 64 -7.66 -1.03 -6.89
N ASP A 65 -8.76 -0.39 -6.53
CA ASP A 65 -9.82 -0.01 -7.46
C ASP A 65 -9.30 0.93 -8.56
N SER A 66 -8.43 1.88 -8.19
CA SER A 66 -7.80 2.78 -9.15
C SER A 66 -6.89 2.05 -10.15
N LEU A 67 -6.19 1.00 -9.71
CA LEU A 67 -5.34 0.17 -10.57
C LEU A 67 -6.15 -0.72 -11.49
N LEU A 68 -7.21 -1.34 -10.97
CA LEU A 68 -8.06 -2.26 -11.75
C LEU A 68 -8.82 -1.54 -12.87
N ALA A 69 -9.05 -0.23 -12.74
CA ALA A 69 -9.67 0.60 -13.77
C ALA A 69 -8.74 0.95 -14.97
N ILE A 70 -7.45 0.61 -14.93
CA ILE A 70 -6.47 1.02 -15.94
C ILE A 70 -6.31 -0.04 -17.03
N ASP A 71 -6.57 0.32 -18.29
CA ASP A 71 -6.61 -0.62 -19.42
C ASP A 71 -5.32 -0.71 -20.25
N SER A 72 -4.24 -0.03 -19.84
CA SER A 72 -2.94 -0.14 -20.50
C SER A 72 -1.82 -0.52 -19.52
N PRO A 73 -0.84 -1.36 -19.93
CA PRO A 73 0.24 -1.76 -19.02
C PRO A 73 1.14 -0.61 -18.57
N GLU A 74 1.38 0.37 -19.43
CA GLU A 74 2.23 1.52 -19.10
C GLU A 74 1.55 2.46 -18.10
N GLU A 75 0.26 2.73 -18.30
CA GLU A 75 -0.51 3.47 -17.29
C GLU A 75 -0.64 2.66 -16.00
N PHE A 76 -0.75 1.32 -16.07
CA PHE A 76 -0.85 0.47 -14.89
C PHE A 76 0.41 0.56 -14.04
N LYS A 77 1.60 0.48 -14.65
CA LYS A 77 2.88 0.69 -13.95
C LYS A 77 2.97 2.06 -13.32
N ARG A 78 2.51 3.11 -14.02
CA ARG A 78 2.48 4.47 -13.49
C ARG A 78 1.50 4.58 -12.32
N GLY A 79 0.31 4.00 -12.45
CA GLY A 79 -0.69 3.92 -11.39
C GLY A 79 -0.14 3.20 -10.16
N LEU A 80 0.59 2.11 -10.36
CA LEU A 80 1.21 1.33 -9.29
C LEU A 80 2.24 2.18 -8.52
N ALA A 81 3.09 2.93 -9.24
CA ALA A 81 4.02 3.86 -8.63
C ALA A 81 3.29 4.96 -7.84
N ILE A 82 2.22 5.55 -8.39
CA ILE A 82 1.42 6.57 -7.71
C ILE A 82 0.76 6.02 -6.44
N GLY A 83 0.12 4.84 -6.52
CA GLY A 83 -0.50 4.19 -5.37
C GLY A 83 0.51 3.85 -4.28
N TYR A 84 1.70 3.38 -4.65
CA TYR A 84 2.79 3.16 -3.71
C TYR A 84 3.26 4.45 -3.04
N VAL A 85 3.41 5.56 -3.79
CA VAL A 85 3.74 6.87 -3.23
C VAL A 85 2.65 7.32 -2.24
N GLU A 86 1.38 7.21 -2.59
CA GLU A 86 0.26 7.56 -1.70
C GLU A 86 0.34 6.80 -0.37
N LEU A 87 0.58 5.50 -0.44
CA LEU A 87 0.68 4.62 0.73
C LEU A 87 1.92 4.93 1.57
N LYS A 88 3.09 5.16 0.94
CA LYS A 88 4.31 5.58 1.65
C LYS A 88 4.12 6.93 2.32
N CYS A 89 3.49 7.90 1.67
CA CYS A 89 3.15 9.18 2.29
C CYS A 89 2.25 9.00 3.51
N HIS A 90 1.19 8.19 3.42
CA HIS A 90 0.32 7.88 4.56
C HIS A 90 1.10 7.23 5.71
N TRP A 91 1.95 6.25 5.40
CA TRP A 91 2.81 5.61 6.38
C TRP A 91 3.77 6.61 7.05
N THR A 92 4.41 7.49 6.28
CA THR A 92 5.29 8.53 6.79
C THR A 92 4.53 9.50 7.71
N MET A 93 3.34 9.94 7.31
CA MET A 93 2.48 10.80 8.14
C MET A 93 2.12 10.15 9.48
N LEU A 94 1.75 8.87 9.47
CA LEU A 94 1.43 8.12 10.69
C LEU A 94 2.65 8.04 11.61
N ASN A 95 3.83 7.71 11.07
CA ASN A 95 5.07 7.63 11.85
C ASN A 95 5.51 8.98 12.42
N THR A 96 5.38 10.06 11.65
CA THR A 96 5.65 11.42 12.14
C THR A 96 4.73 11.77 13.32
N ARG A 97 3.45 11.41 13.24
CA ARG A 97 2.51 11.62 14.34
C ARG A 97 2.84 10.77 15.57
N ILE A 98 3.25 9.51 15.39
CA ILE A 98 3.72 8.63 16.47
C ILE A 98 4.92 9.28 17.18
N GLN A 99 5.91 9.73 16.42
CA GLN A 99 7.11 10.38 16.97
C GLN A 99 6.74 11.65 17.73
N HIS A 100 5.85 12.48 17.18
CA HIS A 100 5.38 13.70 17.83
C HIS A 100 4.65 13.43 19.15
N GLN A 101 3.71 12.49 19.17
CA GLN A 101 3.02 12.10 20.41
C GLN A 101 4.00 11.53 21.43
N THR A 102 4.93 10.67 20.99
CA THR A 102 5.97 10.12 21.87
C THR A 102 6.82 11.22 22.49
N ALA A 103 7.20 12.25 21.73
CA ALA A 103 7.96 13.39 22.23
C ALA A 103 7.17 14.26 23.23
N GLN A 104 5.85 14.39 23.07
CA GLN A 104 5.02 15.24 23.92
C GLN A 104 4.50 14.55 25.18
N SER A 105 4.04 13.29 25.08
CA SER A 105 3.34 12.57 26.14
C SER A 105 4.06 11.32 26.62
N GLY A 106 5.24 10.99 26.06
CA GLY A 106 6.03 9.81 26.41
C GLY A 106 5.47 8.48 25.90
N ARG A 107 4.25 8.48 25.37
CA ARG A 107 3.62 7.33 24.72
C ARG A 107 2.68 7.79 23.59
N PRO A 108 2.73 7.15 22.42
CA PRO A 108 1.77 7.38 21.35
C PRO A 108 0.44 6.67 21.63
N ASP A 109 -0.62 7.10 20.94
CA ASP A 109 -1.90 6.41 20.97
C ASP A 109 -1.76 5.05 20.26
N GLU A 110 -2.14 3.95 20.93
CA GLU A 110 -2.03 2.60 20.36
C GLU A 110 -2.74 2.42 19.01
N PRO A 111 -3.97 2.93 18.76
CA PRO A 111 -4.60 2.82 17.44
C PRO A 111 -3.73 3.39 16.30
N LEU A 112 -2.92 4.41 16.59
CA LEU A 112 -2.03 5.01 15.61
C LEU A 112 -0.87 4.08 15.24
N ILE A 113 -0.31 3.36 16.23
CA ILE A 113 0.73 2.35 16.00
C ILE A 113 0.19 1.24 15.11
N TYR A 114 -0.97 0.66 15.45
CA TYR A 114 -1.54 -0.43 14.67
C TYR A 114 -1.93 -0.01 13.25
N ARG A 115 -2.41 1.22 13.05
CA ARG A 115 -2.60 1.78 11.70
C ARG A 115 -1.28 1.84 10.94
N ALA A 116 -0.22 2.38 11.53
CA ALA A 116 1.07 2.49 10.86
C ALA A 116 1.64 1.11 10.48
N THR A 117 1.54 0.14 11.39
CA THR A 117 1.95 -1.25 11.13
C THR A 117 1.13 -1.88 10.01
N CYS A 118 -0.20 -1.78 10.04
CA CYS A 118 -1.03 -2.38 8.98
C CYS A 118 -0.81 -1.71 7.61
N VAL A 119 -0.63 -0.38 7.56
CA VAL A 119 -0.27 0.32 6.31
C VAL A 119 1.08 -0.15 5.79
N SER A 120 2.07 -0.40 6.68
CA SER A 120 3.38 -0.90 6.24
C SER A 120 3.30 -2.26 5.55
N LEU A 121 2.32 -3.10 5.89
CA LEU A 121 2.11 -4.39 5.22
C LEU A 121 1.60 -4.21 3.79
N ILE A 122 0.72 -3.22 3.54
CA ILE A 122 0.30 -2.84 2.17
C ILE A 122 1.53 -2.44 1.36
N VAL A 123 2.34 -1.57 1.95
CA VAL A 123 3.55 -1.03 1.31
C VAL A 123 4.52 -2.17 0.97
N GLN A 124 4.81 -3.06 1.92
CA GLN A 124 5.66 -4.24 1.71
C GLN A 124 5.11 -5.20 0.65
N ALA A 125 3.78 -5.32 0.53
CA ALA A 125 3.17 -6.13 -0.51
C ALA A 125 3.38 -5.54 -1.92
N LEU A 126 3.44 -4.21 -2.05
CA LEU A 126 3.63 -3.52 -3.33
C LEU A 126 5.08 -3.32 -3.74
N GLU A 127 6.01 -3.18 -2.79
CA GLU A 127 7.44 -2.93 -3.08
C GLU A 127 8.04 -3.93 -4.12
N PRO A 128 7.79 -5.25 -4.07
CA PRO A 128 8.34 -6.21 -5.03
C PRO A 128 7.82 -6.07 -6.46
N MET A 129 6.79 -5.26 -6.68
CA MET A 129 6.18 -5.01 -8.00
C MET A 129 6.78 -3.79 -8.70
N LEU A 130 7.56 -3.00 -7.97
CA LEU A 130 8.28 -1.85 -8.48
C LEU A 130 9.75 -2.24 -8.71
N SER A 131 10.44 -1.50 -9.59
CA SER A 131 11.89 -1.64 -9.67
C SER A 131 12.52 -1.06 -8.39
N GLN A 132 13.66 -1.62 -7.99
CA GLN A 132 14.42 -1.13 -6.84
C GLN A 132 14.77 0.35 -7.01
N GLU A 133 15.18 0.76 -8.21
CA GLU A 133 15.47 2.16 -8.55
C GLU A 133 14.27 3.09 -8.29
N HIS A 134 13.05 2.68 -8.64
CA HIS A 134 11.85 3.48 -8.35
C HIS A 134 11.56 3.55 -6.85
N VAL A 135 11.71 2.43 -6.12
CA VAL A 135 11.51 2.39 -4.67
C VAL A 135 12.48 3.33 -3.96
N GLU A 136 13.76 3.28 -4.32
CA GLU A 136 14.81 4.14 -3.77
C GLU A 136 14.59 5.60 -4.14
N GLY A 137 14.34 5.91 -5.42
CA GLY A 137 14.10 7.28 -5.87
C GLY A 137 12.88 7.93 -5.20
N ILE A 138 11.81 7.17 -4.95
CA ILE A 138 10.65 7.65 -4.19
C ILE A 138 11.00 7.86 -2.72
N ALA A 139 11.74 6.94 -2.10
CA ALA A 139 12.14 7.06 -0.70
C ALA A 139 13.03 8.30 -0.48
N ASP A 140 13.99 8.52 -1.36
CA ASP A 140 14.88 9.69 -1.34
C ASP A 140 14.06 10.98 -1.51
N PHE A 141 13.18 11.04 -2.52
CA PHE A 141 12.32 12.20 -2.75
C PHE A 141 11.44 12.54 -1.52
N LEU A 142 10.86 11.53 -0.85
CA LEU A 142 10.02 11.75 0.33
C LEU A 142 10.81 12.11 1.59
N ALA A 143 12.11 11.81 1.62
CA ALA A 143 12.98 12.16 2.74
C ALA A 143 13.51 13.60 2.65
N GLU A 144 13.47 14.22 1.47
CA GLU A 144 13.91 15.60 1.27
C GLU A 144 12.98 16.61 1.98
N PRO A 145 13.52 17.49 2.84
CA PRO A 145 12.72 18.55 3.44
C PRO A 145 12.28 19.55 2.37
N LEU A 146 11.03 20.02 2.48
CA LEU A 146 10.52 21.12 1.67
C LEU A 146 11.21 22.42 2.11
N SER A 147 12.34 22.73 1.47
CA SER A 147 13.11 23.96 1.65
C SER A 147 12.59 25.09 0.78
#